data_AF-A0A3N5H281-F1
#
_entry.id   AF-A0A3N5H281-F1
#
_cell.length_a   1.000
_cell.length_b   1.000
_cell.length_c   1.000
_cell.angle_alpha   90.00
_cell.angle_beta   90.00
_cell.angle_gamma   90.00
#
_symmetry.space_group_name_H-M   'P 1'
#
loop_
_entity.id
_entity.type
_entity.pdbx_description
1 polymer ?
#
loop_
_entity_poly.entity_id
_entity_poly.type
_entity_poly.pdbx_seq_one_letter_code
_entity_poly.pdbx_strand_id
1 'polypeptide(L)'
;MSHGRTAALGVVLLGALGAGTLVQARWPDARPALSCPPERVRWVGEGAVGVARCDRGGPPPASVRVALGVRLPLNTAAESELARLPGVGAVAARALVQARPFRSWDEVDAVRGVGPARLRALQQATELDP
;
A
#
# COMPACT_ATOMS: atom_id res chain seq x y z
N MET A 1 -55.25 5.84 21.94
CA MET A 1 -53.91 5.53 22.53
C MET A 1 -52.79 5.54 21.46
N SER A 2 -52.66 6.60 20.66
CA SER A 2 -51.69 6.66 19.53
C SER A 2 -50.63 7.78 19.63
N HIS A 3 -50.76 8.73 20.56
CA HIS A 3 -49.90 9.93 20.62
C HIS A 3 -48.52 9.71 21.25
N GLY A 4 -48.32 8.64 22.02
CA GLY A 4 -47.04 8.36 22.68
C GLY A 4 -45.95 7.76 21.77
N ARG A 5 -46.34 7.09 20.68
CA ARG A 5 -45.40 6.39 19.78
C ARG A 5 -44.76 7.33 18.76
N THR A 6 -45.47 8.37 18.32
CA THR A 6 -44.98 9.37 17.37
C THR A 6 -43.95 10.31 18.03
N ALA A 7 -44.16 10.69 19.29
CA ALA A 7 -43.21 11.51 20.04
C ALA A 7 -41.88 10.78 20.31
N ALA A 8 -41.94 9.48 20.63
CA ALA A 8 -40.74 8.66 20.89
C ALA A 8 -39.86 8.51 19.64
N LEU A 9 -40.46 8.35 18.45
CA LEU A 9 -39.72 8.26 17.19
C LEU A 9 -39.00 9.58 16.86
N GLY A 10 -39.62 10.74 17.14
CA GLY A 10 -39.00 12.04 16.93
C GLY A 10 -37.74 12.27 17.77
N VAL A 11 -37.75 11.85 19.04
CA VAL A 11 -36.60 11.99 19.96
C VAL A 11 -35.44 11.07 19.53
N VAL A 12 -35.73 9.84 19.10
CA VAL A 12 -34.69 8.90 18.61
C VAL A 12 -34.02 9.43 17.33
N LEU A 13 -34.80 9.97 16.40
CA LEU A 13 -34.26 10.58 15.17
C LEU A 13 -33.36 11.79 15.46
N LEU A 14 -33.78 12.70 16.35
CA LEU A 14 -32.97 13.84 16.75
C LEU A 14 -31.69 13.43 17.48
N GLY A 15 -31.76 12.41 18.34
CA GLY A 15 -30.59 11.84 19.01
C GLY A 15 -29.58 11.21 18.04
N ALA A 16 -30.06 10.47 17.04
CA ALA A 16 -29.21 9.85 16.01
C ALA A 16 -28.53 10.91 15.11
N LEU A 17 -29.25 11.96 14.72
CA LEU A 17 -28.69 13.09 13.95
C LEU A 17 -27.68 13.91 14.78
N GLY A 18 -27.96 14.15 16.06
CA GLY A 18 -27.03 14.82 16.98
C GLY A 18 -25.75 14.00 17.22
N ALA A 19 -25.87 12.67 17.37
CA ALA A 19 -24.72 11.79 17.49
C ALA A 19 -23.90 11.73 16.19
N GLY A 20 -24.56 11.65 15.03
CA GLY A 20 -23.91 11.63 13.72
C GLY A 20 -23.11 12.90 13.44
N THR A 21 -23.67 14.08 13.78
CA THR A 21 -22.99 15.37 13.61
C THR A 21 -21.79 15.55 14.54
N LEU A 22 -21.90 15.13 15.81
CA LEU A 22 -20.78 15.13 16.74
C LEU A 22 -19.65 14.18 16.32
N VAL A 23 -20.03 13.02 15.79
CA VAL A 23 -19.08 12.06 15.23
C VAL A 23 -18.36 12.72 14.05
N GLN A 24 -19.10 13.20 13.03
CA GLN A 24 -18.56 13.91 11.84
C GLN A 24 -17.61 15.06 12.20
N ALA A 25 -17.95 15.89 13.18
CA ALA A 25 -17.11 17.01 13.61
C ALA A 25 -15.79 16.59 14.30
N ARG A 26 -15.71 15.35 14.78
CA ARG A 26 -14.48 14.76 15.36
C ARG A 26 -13.73 13.86 14.38
N TRP A 27 -14.20 13.68 13.15
CA TRP A 27 -13.41 12.93 12.18
C TRP A 27 -12.16 13.72 11.80
N PRO A 28 -11.01 13.05 11.66
CA PRO A 28 -9.81 13.67 11.15
C PRO A 28 -10.09 14.21 9.74
N ASP A 29 -9.61 15.43 9.48
CA ASP A 29 -9.73 16.05 8.16
C ASP A 29 -9.17 15.12 7.08
N ALA A 30 -9.90 14.94 5.99
CA ALA A 30 -9.43 14.20 4.81
C ALA A 30 -8.33 14.94 4.02
N ARG A 31 -7.76 16.00 4.60
CA ARG A 31 -6.70 16.79 3.98
C ARG A 31 -5.44 15.92 3.89
N PRO A 32 -4.69 16.00 2.78
CA PRO A 32 -3.41 15.30 2.67
C PRO A 32 -2.49 15.65 3.84
N ALA A 33 -1.90 14.62 4.47
CA ALA A 33 -0.97 14.82 5.58
C ALA A 33 0.29 15.61 5.19
N LEU A 34 0.59 15.69 3.89
CA LEU A 34 1.70 16.45 3.32
C LEU A 34 1.17 17.60 2.46
N SER A 35 1.83 18.75 2.52
CA SER A 35 1.47 19.97 1.77
C SER A 35 1.96 19.98 0.32
N CYS A 36 2.52 18.86 -0.16
CA CYS A 36 3.03 18.71 -1.52
C CYS A 36 2.26 17.63 -2.29
N PRO A 37 2.20 17.74 -3.64
CA PRO A 37 1.67 16.68 -4.47
C PRO A 37 2.53 15.40 -4.37
N PRO A 38 1.95 14.22 -4.63
CA PRO A 38 2.56 12.92 -4.35
C PRO A 38 3.93 12.72 -5.03
N GLU A 39 4.15 13.29 -6.21
CA GLU A 39 5.42 13.20 -6.94
C GLU A 39 6.60 13.90 -6.24
N ARG A 40 6.35 14.82 -5.30
CA ARG A 40 7.36 15.52 -4.50
C ARG A 40 7.60 14.89 -3.13
N VAL A 41 6.87 13.81 -2.81
CA VAL A 41 7.09 13.07 -1.56
C VAL A 41 8.41 12.30 -1.64
N ARG A 42 9.21 12.41 -0.58
CA ARG A 42 10.51 11.77 -0.41
C ARG A 42 10.58 11.09 0.96
N TRP A 43 11.50 10.15 1.10
CA TRP A 43 11.68 9.36 2.31
C TRP A 43 12.93 9.80 3.08
N VAL A 44 12.76 10.11 4.35
CA VAL A 44 13.87 10.34 5.28
C VAL A 44 13.86 9.25 6.33
N GLY A 45 14.84 8.36 6.27
CA GLY A 45 14.96 7.22 7.17
C GLY A 45 15.90 6.15 6.63
N GLU A 46 15.95 5.01 7.33
CA GLU A 46 16.78 3.87 6.97
C GLU A 46 15.87 2.66 6.71
N GLY A 47 15.91 2.15 5.48
CA GLY A 47 15.00 1.08 5.06
C GLY A 47 13.54 1.47 5.30
N ALA A 48 12.75 0.55 5.85
CA ALA A 48 11.31 0.75 6.10
C ALA A 48 11.01 1.69 7.29
N VAL A 49 12.00 2.10 8.08
CA VAL A 49 11.81 2.97 9.24
C VAL A 49 12.14 4.40 8.85
N GLY A 50 11.15 5.29 8.92
CA GLY A 50 11.33 6.67 8.50
C GLY A 50 10.02 7.43 8.38
N VAL A 51 10.13 8.64 7.85
CA VAL A 51 9.00 9.54 7.64
C VAL A 51 8.99 10.08 6.21
N ALA A 52 7.80 10.20 5.64
CA ALA A 52 7.60 10.89 4.38
C ALA A 52 7.73 12.41 4.59
N ARG A 53 8.51 13.09 3.75
CA ARG A 53 8.68 14.55 3.75
C ARG A 53 8.60 15.10 2.34
N CYS A 54 8.20 16.37 2.21
CA CYS A 54 8.25 17.08 0.93
C CYS A 54 9.70 17.47 0.59
N ASP A 55 10.10 17.25 -0.67
CA ASP A 55 11.32 17.75 -1.31
C ASP A 55 12.67 17.34 -0.66
N ARG A 56 12.66 16.60 0.45
CA ARG A 56 13.87 16.18 1.18
C ARG A 56 13.87 14.69 1.46
N GLY A 57 14.95 14.01 1.07
CA GLY A 57 15.15 12.58 1.29
C GLY A 57 15.41 11.83 -0.02
N GLY A 58 15.53 10.50 0.08
CA GLY A 58 15.64 9.62 -1.07
C GLY A 58 14.27 9.18 -1.60
N PRO A 59 14.23 8.41 -2.71
CA PRO A 59 13.02 7.66 -3.05
C PRO A 59 12.67 6.71 -1.89
N PRO A 60 11.38 6.49 -1.61
CA PRO A 60 10.96 5.50 -0.61
C PRO A 60 11.48 4.11 -0.98
N PRO A 61 11.89 3.30 0.01
CA PRO A 61 12.33 1.93 -0.25
C PRO A 61 11.22 1.12 -0.91
N ALA A 62 11.61 0.10 -1.67
CA ALA A 62 10.70 -0.86 -2.31
C ALA A 62 9.57 -1.34 -1.39
N SER A 63 9.90 -1.73 -0.15
CA SER A 63 8.91 -2.16 0.84
C SER A 63 7.87 -1.09 1.18
N VAL A 64 8.30 0.18 1.31
CA VAL A 64 7.42 1.32 1.58
C VAL A 64 6.58 1.64 0.35
N ARG A 65 7.16 1.63 -0.86
CA ARG A 65 6.42 1.83 -2.11
C ARG A 65 5.29 0.81 -2.26
N VAL A 66 5.58 -0.47 -2.00
CA VAL A 66 4.58 -1.53 -2.07
C VAL A 66 3.52 -1.38 -0.98
N ALA A 67 3.90 -0.97 0.24
CA ALA A 67 2.94 -0.65 1.31
C ALA A 67 2.01 0.53 0.93
N LEU A 68 2.50 1.45 0.09
CA LEU A 68 1.72 2.55 -0.49
C LEU A 68 0.92 2.13 -1.74
N GLY A 69 0.93 0.86 -2.11
CA GLY A 69 0.22 0.32 -3.28
C GLY A 69 0.93 0.53 -4.62
N VAL A 70 2.19 0.98 -4.62
CA VAL A 70 3.01 1.13 -5.83
C VAL A 70 3.64 -0.22 -6.18
N ARG A 71 3.38 -0.70 -7.41
CA ARG A 71 3.98 -1.92 -7.95
C ARG A 71 5.38 -1.65 -8.52
N LEU A 72 6.27 -2.61 -8.39
CA LEU A 72 7.61 -2.56 -8.98
C LEU A 72 7.65 -3.25 -10.33
N PRO A 73 8.40 -2.73 -11.31
CA PRO A 73 8.59 -3.42 -12.59
C PRO A 73 9.48 -4.65 -12.38
N LEU A 74 8.95 -5.86 -12.64
CA LEU A 74 9.65 -7.10 -12.35
C LEU A 74 10.89 -7.35 -13.22
N ASN A 75 10.90 -6.88 -14.47
CA ASN A 75 12.00 -7.07 -15.42
C ASN A 75 13.11 -6.03 -15.25
N THR A 76 12.81 -4.84 -14.72
CA THR A 76 13.79 -3.76 -14.58
C THR A 76 14.17 -3.39 -13.14
N ALA A 77 13.39 -3.77 -12.13
CA ALA A 77 13.73 -3.47 -10.73
C ALA A 77 15.10 -4.03 -10.32
N ALA A 78 15.80 -3.35 -9.41
CA ALA A 78 17.09 -3.83 -8.93
C ALA A 78 16.93 -5.08 -8.04
N GLU A 79 17.94 -5.94 -7.99
CA GLU A 79 17.94 -7.13 -7.13
C GLU A 79 17.66 -6.77 -5.65
N SER A 80 18.30 -5.70 -5.16
CA SER A 80 18.13 -5.21 -3.79
C SER A 80 16.73 -4.67 -3.51
N GLU A 81 15.99 -4.24 -4.53
CA GLU A 81 14.59 -3.83 -4.39
C GLU A 81 13.68 -5.05 -4.28
N LEU A 82 13.87 -6.05 -5.14
CA LEU A 82 13.15 -7.31 -5.07
C LEU A 82 13.41 -8.03 -3.74
N ALA A 83 14.65 -8.04 -3.26
CA ALA A 83 15.03 -8.66 -1.98
C ALA A 83 14.43 -7.96 -0.74
N ARG A 84 13.83 -6.78 -0.89
CA ARG A 84 13.12 -6.05 0.17
C ARG A 84 11.62 -6.30 0.15
N LEU A 85 11.11 -7.03 -0.83
CA LEU A 85 9.71 -7.40 -0.87
C LEU A 85 9.40 -8.41 0.25
N PRO A 86 8.26 -8.28 0.95
CA PRO A 86 7.86 -9.25 1.95
C PRO A 86 7.87 -10.68 1.39
N GLY A 87 8.64 -11.57 2.01
CA GLY A 87 8.76 -12.97 1.59
C GLY A 87 9.71 -13.23 0.40
N VAL A 88 10.32 -12.21 -0.21
CA VAL A 88 11.33 -12.36 -1.26
C VAL A 88 12.70 -12.04 -0.67
N GLY A 89 13.50 -13.07 -0.35
CA GLY A 89 14.87 -12.89 0.13
C GLY A 89 15.89 -12.75 -1.01
N ALA A 90 17.13 -12.43 -0.65
CA ALA A 90 18.23 -12.22 -1.60
C ALA A 90 18.42 -13.37 -2.61
N VAL A 91 18.31 -14.63 -2.16
CA VAL A 91 18.46 -15.81 -3.04
C VAL A 91 17.37 -15.84 -4.12
N ALA A 92 16.11 -15.58 -3.75
CA ALA A 92 15.01 -15.57 -4.69
C ALA A 92 15.08 -14.34 -5.63
N ALA A 93 15.44 -13.18 -5.08
CA ALA A 93 15.64 -11.97 -5.88
C ALA A 93 16.73 -12.18 -6.95
N ARG A 94 17.87 -12.77 -6.58
CA ARG A 94 18.94 -13.10 -7.51
C ARG A 94 18.48 -14.08 -8.60
N ALA A 95 17.73 -15.12 -8.22
CA ALA A 95 17.19 -16.08 -9.18
C ALA A 95 16.22 -15.42 -10.18
N LEU A 96 15.37 -14.50 -9.71
CA LEU A 96 14.47 -13.71 -10.57
C LEU A 96 15.26 -12.85 -11.55
N VAL A 97 16.27 -12.11 -11.07
CA VAL A 97 17.09 -11.24 -11.94
C VAL A 97 17.83 -12.05 -13.00
N GLN A 98 18.33 -13.24 -12.66
CA GLN A 98 19.02 -14.12 -13.61
C GLN A 98 18.10 -14.75 -14.66
N ALA A 99 16.82 -14.94 -14.34
CA ALA A 99 15.86 -15.59 -15.23
C ALA A 99 15.09 -14.61 -16.13
N ARG A 100 15.28 -13.30 -15.97
CA ARG A 100 14.69 -12.28 -16.84
C ARG A 100 15.09 -12.45 -18.31
N PRO A 101 14.27 -11.99 -19.26
CA PRO A 101 12.98 -11.30 -19.07
C PRO A 101 11.81 -12.27 -18.89
N PHE A 102 10.76 -11.81 -18.20
CA PHE A 102 9.49 -12.53 -18.03
C PHE A 102 8.39 -11.89 -18.86
N ARG A 103 7.61 -12.71 -19.55
CA ARG A 103 6.43 -12.32 -20.33
C ARG A 103 5.12 -12.73 -19.67
N SER A 104 5.18 -13.69 -18.76
CA SER A 104 4.01 -14.21 -18.04
C SER A 104 4.37 -14.56 -16.60
N TRP A 105 3.34 -14.68 -15.76
CA TRP A 105 3.51 -15.13 -14.38
C TRP A 105 3.86 -16.62 -14.29
N ASP A 106 3.56 -17.42 -15.32
CA ASP A 106 3.93 -18.84 -15.37
C ASP A 106 5.45 -18.99 -15.51
N GLU A 107 6.10 -18.12 -16.29
CA GLU A 107 7.56 -18.09 -16.38
C GLU A 107 8.22 -17.71 -15.05
N VAL A 108 7.57 -16.81 -14.28
CA VAL A 108 8.02 -16.44 -12.93
C VAL A 108 7.86 -17.59 -11.94
N ASP A 109 6.75 -18.34 -12.01
CA ASP A 109 6.52 -19.51 -11.16
C ASP A 109 7.53 -20.65 -11.44
N ALA A 110 7.98 -20.77 -12.68
CA ALA A 110 9.01 -21.75 -13.07
C ALA A 110 10.41 -21.43 -12.51
N VAL A 111 10.64 -20.23 -11.97
CA VAL A 111 11.94 -19.86 -11.39
C VAL A 111 12.20 -20.65 -10.12
N ARG A 112 13.34 -21.35 -10.07
CA ARG A 112 13.74 -22.14 -8.91
C ARG A 112 13.77 -21.28 -7.64
N GLY A 113 13.01 -21.69 -6.64
CA GLY A 113 12.90 -20.97 -5.37
C GLY A 113 11.76 -19.95 -5.33
N VAL A 114 11.03 -19.76 -6.43
CA VAL A 114 9.69 -19.18 -6.42
C VAL A 114 8.71 -20.33 -6.20
N GLY A 115 7.88 -20.20 -5.18
CA GLY A 115 6.78 -21.12 -4.91
C GLY A 115 5.49 -20.32 -4.72
N PRO A 116 4.34 -20.97 -4.48
CA PRO A 116 3.03 -20.33 -4.58
C PRO A 116 2.81 -19.17 -3.61
N ALA A 117 3.44 -19.19 -2.43
CA ALA A 117 3.41 -18.05 -1.50
C ALA A 117 4.21 -16.86 -2.03
N ARG A 118 5.38 -17.13 -2.62
CA ARG A 118 6.27 -16.10 -3.16
C ARG A 118 5.74 -15.53 -4.47
N LEU A 119 5.19 -16.37 -5.34
CA LEU A 119 4.53 -15.94 -6.57
C LEU A 119 3.40 -14.96 -6.25
N ARG A 120 2.53 -15.27 -5.28
CA ARG A 120 1.47 -14.37 -4.83
C ARG A 120 2.00 -13.05 -4.30
N ALA A 121 3.08 -13.07 -3.50
CA ALA A 121 3.71 -11.85 -3.01
C ALA A 121 4.23 -10.97 -4.17
N LEU A 122 4.87 -11.58 -5.17
CA LEU A 122 5.31 -10.88 -6.38
C LEU A 122 4.11 -10.32 -7.16
N GLN A 123 3.05 -11.10 -7.38
CA GLN A 123 1.83 -10.63 -8.07
C GLN A 123 1.12 -9.46 -7.37
N GLN A 124 1.31 -9.28 -6.07
CA GLN A 124 0.77 -8.13 -5.33
C GLN A 124 1.71 -6.92 -5.38
N ALA A 125 3.01 -7.16 -5.35
CA ALA A 125 4.03 -6.12 -5.20
C ALA A 125 4.65 -5.65 -6.52
N THR A 126 4.51 -6.42 -7.59
CA THR A 126 5.18 -6.18 -8.88
C THR A 126 4.20 -6.22 -10.05
N GLU A 127 4.67 -5.75 -11.19
CA GLU A 127 4.01 -5.82 -12.48
C GLU A 127 4.98 -6.38 -13.53
N LEU A 128 4.44 -7.01 -14.57
CA LEU A 128 5.22 -7.45 -15.72
C LEU A 128 5.37 -6.26 -16.67
N ASP A 129 6.51 -5.58 -16.59
CA ASP A 129 6.93 -4.58 -17.56
C ASP A 129 7.44 -5.24 -18.86
N PRO A 130 7.30 -4.58 -20.03
CA PRO A 130 7.68 -5.15 -21.33
C PRO A 130 9.15 -5.59 -21.46
#